data_AF-A0A3L6FM55-F1
#
_entry.id   AF-A0A3L6FM55-F1
#
_cell.length_a   1.000
_cell.length_b   1.000
_cell.length_c   1.000
_cell.angle_alpha   90.00
_cell.angle_beta   90.00
_cell.angle_gamma   90.00
#
_symmetry.space_group_name_H-M   'P 1'
#
loop_
_entity.id
_entity.type
_entity.pdbx_description
1 polymer ?
#
loop_
_entity_poly.entity_id
_entity_poly.type
_entity_poly.pdbx_seq_one_letter_code
_entity_poly.pdbx_strand_id
1 'polypeptide(L)'
;MEIWSAVGGRFPSTSSSMGHFFGAAAGNVGGADVMSIQDAVGNTRADGTGALLREGAAALLNSMTRAGFPYTTEQVRDAFAEAAAAGSDGAAAAQAAAFRKANEGKA
;
A
#
# COMPACT_ATOMS: atom_id res chain seq x y z
N MET A 1 -32.61 24.34 5.60
CA MET A 1 -32.72 23.33 4.53
C MET A 1 -32.79 24.15 3.26
N GLU A 2 -31.81 24.21 2.36
CA GLU A 2 -30.84 23.22 1.93
C GLU A 2 -29.52 23.92 1.57
N ILE A 3 -28.38 23.36 1.97
CA ILE A 3 -27.04 23.87 1.60
C ILE A 3 -26.23 22.75 0.97
N TRP A 4 -26.69 22.23 -0.16
CA TRP A 4 -25.90 21.34 -1.00
C TRP A 4 -26.13 21.69 -2.47
N SER A 5 -25.51 22.77 -2.93
CA SER A 5 -25.25 23.04 -4.37
C SER A 5 -24.41 24.31 -4.52
N ALA A 6 -23.15 24.28 -4.07
CA ALA A 6 -22.18 25.30 -4.46
C ALA A 6 -20.76 24.83 -4.13
N VAL A 7 -20.15 24.10 -5.07
CA VAL A 7 -18.73 24.18 -5.46
C VAL A 7 -18.44 22.90 -6.25
N GLY A 8 -18.48 23.04 -7.58
CA GLY A 8 -17.71 22.17 -8.44
C GLY A 8 -16.23 22.43 -8.20
N GLY A 9 -15.45 21.35 -8.08
CA GLY A 9 -14.00 21.40 -8.08
C GLY A 9 -13.35 20.69 -6.90
N ARG A 10 -12.72 19.54 -7.19
CA ARG A 10 -11.68 18.88 -6.37
C ARG A 10 -12.15 18.04 -5.16
N PHE A 11 -12.95 17.02 -5.42
CA PHE A 11 -12.76 15.73 -4.74
C PHE A 11 -12.72 14.63 -5.80
N PRO A 12 -11.54 14.12 -6.20
CA PRO A 12 -11.53 12.81 -6.82
C PRO A 12 -12.00 11.84 -5.73
N SER A 13 -12.98 11.01 -6.04
CA SER A 13 -13.48 9.95 -5.16
C SER A 13 -12.35 9.30 -4.37
N THR A 14 -12.22 9.59 -3.09
CA THR A 14 -11.16 9.06 -2.20
C THR A 14 -11.49 7.62 -1.80
N SER A 15 -11.56 6.73 -2.78
CA SER A 15 -11.10 5.37 -2.59
C SER A 15 -9.61 5.38 -2.89
N SER A 16 -8.81 5.76 -1.88
CA SER A 16 -7.36 5.63 -1.85
C SER A 16 -6.95 4.23 -2.34
N SER A 17 -6.54 4.09 -3.60
CA SER A 17 -6.14 2.81 -4.21
C SER A 17 -4.63 2.60 -4.11
N MET A 18 -4.19 1.36 -4.24
CA MET A 18 -2.75 1.03 -4.32
C MET A 18 -2.08 1.78 -5.47
N GLY A 19 -2.74 1.94 -6.62
CA GLY A 19 -2.21 2.74 -7.74
C GLY A 19 -2.03 4.22 -7.42
N HIS A 20 -2.85 4.80 -6.54
CA HIS A 20 -2.68 6.19 -6.09
C HIS A 20 -1.37 6.39 -5.30
N PHE A 21 -0.98 5.41 -4.49
CA PHE A 21 0.21 5.53 -3.62
C PHE A 21 1.48 4.94 -4.24
N PHE A 22 1.34 3.80 -4.93
CA PHE A 22 2.46 3.05 -5.46
C PHE A 22 2.64 3.20 -6.98
N GLY A 23 1.72 3.89 -7.66
CA GLY A 23 1.83 4.16 -9.10
C GLY A 23 1.97 2.88 -9.92
N ALA A 24 2.89 2.88 -10.88
CA ALA A 24 3.17 1.74 -11.75
C ALA A 24 3.58 0.46 -11.00
N ALA A 25 4.16 0.59 -9.80
CA ALA A 25 4.52 -0.57 -8.99
C ALA A 25 3.29 -1.40 -8.59
N ALA A 26 2.14 -0.77 -8.31
CA ALA A 26 0.91 -1.51 -8.04
C ALA A 26 0.44 -2.35 -9.24
N GLY A 27 0.63 -1.84 -10.46
CA GLY A 27 0.32 -2.58 -11.69
C GLY A 27 1.17 -3.84 -11.86
N ASN A 28 2.44 -3.79 -11.46
CA ASN A 28 3.36 -4.93 -11.51
C ASN A 28 2.99 -6.04 -10.50
N VAL A 29 2.24 -5.71 -9.45
CA VAL A 29 1.76 -6.67 -8.45
C VAL A 29 0.38 -7.21 -8.86
N GLY A 30 0.32 -7.88 -10.01
CA GLY A 30 -0.88 -8.58 -10.47
C GLY A 30 -2.09 -7.67 -10.75
N GLY A 31 -1.87 -6.45 -11.23
CA GLY A 31 -2.96 -5.51 -11.55
C GLY A 31 -3.59 -4.86 -10.32
N ALA A 32 -2.83 -4.68 -9.24
CA ALA A 32 -3.33 -4.06 -8.02
C ALA A 32 -3.52 -2.53 -8.14
N ASP A 33 -3.30 -1.89 -9.30
CA ASP A 33 -3.42 -0.43 -9.43
C ASP A 33 -4.82 0.11 -9.09
N VAL A 34 -5.86 -0.66 -9.40
CA VAL A 34 -7.26 -0.36 -9.05
C VAL A 34 -7.69 -0.90 -7.68
N MET A 35 -6.87 -1.70 -7.01
CA MET A 35 -7.18 -2.30 -5.72
C MET A 35 -7.24 -1.22 -4.63
N SER A 36 -8.29 -1.20 -3.81
CA SER A 36 -8.37 -0.32 -2.64
C SER A 36 -7.31 -0.69 -1.61
N ILE A 37 -6.79 0.27 -0.84
CA ILE A 37 -5.90 0.00 0.30
C ILE A 37 -6.56 -0.98 1.29
N GLN A 38 -7.88 -0.91 1.48
CA GLN A 38 -8.62 -1.81 2.38
C GLN A 38 -8.61 -3.26 1.89
N ASP A 39 -8.84 -3.46 0.58
CA ASP A 39 -8.78 -4.79 -0.05
C ASP A 39 -7.36 -5.35 -0.03
N ALA A 40 -6.35 -4.48 -0.18
CA ALA A 40 -4.95 -4.87 -0.09
C ALA A 40 -4.61 -5.41 1.31
N VAL A 41 -5.04 -4.74 2.38
CA VAL A 41 -4.88 -5.21 3.78
C VAL A 41 -5.65 -6.51 4.04
N GLY A 42 -6.86 -6.64 3.47
CA GLY A 42 -7.70 -7.83 3.58
C GLY A 42 -7.35 -8.99 2.64
N ASN A 43 -6.30 -8.84 1.81
CA ASN A 43 -5.98 -9.81 0.76
C ASN A 43 -5.68 -11.19 1.35
N THR A 44 -6.37 -12.25 0.91
CA THR A 44 -6.21 -13.60 1.50
C THR A 44 -5.20 -14.49 0.78
N ARG A 45 -4.52 -14.01 -0.27
CA ARG A 45 -3.52 -14.83 -0.98
C ARG A 45 -2.38 -15.19 -0.03
N ALA A 46 -1.98 -16.45 -0.10
CA ALA A 46 -0.89 -17.00 0.70
C ALA A 46 0.49 -16.86 0.02
N ASP A 47 0.54 -16.28 -1.19
CA ASP A 47 1.76 -16.01 -1.94
C ASP A 47 2.48 -14.75 -1.45
N GLY A 48 3.74 -14.58 -1.83
CA GLY A 48 4.57 -13.43 -1.48
C GLY A 48 3.99 -12.12 -2.02
N THR A 49 3.36 -12.16 -3.18
CA THR A 49 2.58 -11.03 -3.73
C THR A 49 1.44 -10.61 -2.80
N GLY A 50 0.61 -11.54 -2.34
CA GLY A 50 -0.45 -11.27 -1.37
C GLY A 50 0.06 -10.72 -0.06
N ALA A 51 1.17 -11.28 0.44
CA ALA A 51 1.84 -10.78 1.62
C ALA A 51 2.37 -9.34 1.43
N LEU A 52 2.97 -9.04 0.28
CA LEU A 52 3.47 -7.71 -0.05
C LEU A 52 2.34 -6.67 -0.10
N LEU A 53 1.20 -7.03 -0.70
CA LEU A 53 0.01 -6.17 -0.75
C LEU A 53 -0.51 -5.86 0.67
N ARG A 54 -0.71 -6.89 1.50
CA ARG A 54 -1.19 -6.70 2.87
C ARG A 54 -0.26 -5.85 3.72
N GLU A 55 1.00 -6.28 3.79
CA GLU A 55 1.98 -5.68 4.70
C GLU A 55 2.43 -4.31 4.20
N GLY A 56 2.55 -4.13 2.88
CA GLY A 56 2.86 -2.84 2.26
C GLY A 56 1.75 -1.82 2.44
N ALA A 57 0.49 -2.22 2.29
CA ALA A 57 -0.65 -1.35 2.56
C ALA A 57 -0.73 -0.95 4.04
N ALA A 58 -0.53 -1.91 4.95
CA ALA A 58 -0.47 -1.63 6.39
C ALA A 58 0.73 -0.72 6.75
N ALA A 59 1.91 -0.95 6.17
CA ALA A 59 3.10 -0.13 6.40
C ALA A 59 2.90 1.30 5.88
N LEU A 60 2.23 1.47 4.74
CA LEU A 60 1.89 2.77 4.20
C LEU A 60 1.01 3.56 5.18
N LEU A 61 -0.08 2.94 5.65
CA LEU A 61 -0.99 3.57 6.63
C LEU A 61 -0.27 3.89 7.94
N ASN A 62 0.55 2.96 8.44
CA ASN A 62 1.34 3.15 9.65
C ASN A 62 2.35 4.31 9.49
N SER A 63 3.01 4.44 8.34
CA SER A 63 3.97 5.52 8.06
C SER A 63 3.33 6.92 8.08
N MET A 64 2.03 7.01 7.79
CA MET A 64 1.30 8.28 7.77
C MET A 64 0.70 8.65 9.12
N THR A 65 0.41 7.66 9.96
CA THR A 65 -0.42 7.84 11.16
C THR A 65 0.32 7.58 12.48
N ARG A 66 1.36 6.74 12.48
CA ARG A 66 2.12 6.37 13.68
C ARG A 66 3.42 7.16 13.75
N ALA A 67 3.51 8.06 14.73
CA ALA A 67 4.77 8.71 15.07
C ALA A 67 5.80 7.64 15.51
N GLY A 68 7.01 7.70 14.93
CA GLY A 68 8.07 6.72 15.20
C GLY A 68 7.94 5.41 14.42
N PHE A 69 7.12 5.35 13.37
CA PHE A 69 7.13 4.21 12.47
C PHE A 69 8.51 4.07 11.80
N PRO A 70 9.07 2.85 11.67
CA PRO A 70 10.43 2.63 11.16
C PRO A 70 10.68 3.09 9.71
N TYR A 71 9.61 3.26 8.92
CA TYR A 71 9.69 3.72 7.55
C TYR A 71 8.97 5.06 7.35
N THR A 72 9.54 5.93 6.51
CA THR A 72 8.78 7.04 5.95
C THR A 72 7.83 6.55 4.86
N THR A 73 6.82 7.35 4.52
CA THR A 73 5.90 7.03 3.41
C THR A 73 6.63 6.83 2.09
N GLU A 74 7.68 7.62 1.82
CA GLU A 74 8.53 7.47 0.64
C GLU A 74 9.29 6.14 0.66
N GLN A 75 9.90 5.77 1.79
CA GLN A 75 10.59 4.48 1.93
C GLN A 75 9.67 3.28 1.74
N VAL A 76 8.41 3.37 2.20
CA VAL A 76 7.42 2.31 1.94
C VAL A 76 7.13 2.19 0.45
N ARG A 77 6.96 3.31 -0.26
CA ARG A 77 6.70 3.32 -1.70
C ARG A 77 7.86 2.75 -2.50
N ASP A 78 9.08 3.17 -2.18
CA ASP A 78 10.30 2.73 -2.87
C ASP A 78 10.54 1.24 -2.65
N ALA A 79 10.50 0.77 -1.41
CA ALA A 79 10.74 -0.63 -1.11
C ALA A 79 9.63 -1.55 -1.67
N PHE A 80 8.38 -1.08 -1.70
CA PHE A 80 7.30 -1.79 -2.40
C PHE A 80 7.57 -1.84 -3.92
N ALA A 81 8.00 -0.73 -4.51
CA ALA A 81 8.30 -0.65 -5.94
C ALA A 81 9.46 -1.55 -6.35
N GLU A 82 10.53 -1.62 -5.54
CA GLU A 82 11.66 -2.53 -5.75
C GLU A 82 11.21 -3.99 -5.70
N ALA A 83 10.44 -4.37 -4.68
CA ALA A 83 9.93 -5.75 -4.55
C ALA A 83 8.96 -6.12 -5.69
N ALA A 84 8.11 -5.18 -6.11
CA ALA A 84 7.22 -5.36 -7.24
C ALA A 84 7.99 -5.50 -8.56
N ALA A 85 9.02 -4.68 -8.78
CA ALA A 85 9.85 -4.70 -9.98
C ALA A 85 10.71 -5.97 -10.09
N ALA A 86 11.10 -6.56 -8.97
CA ALA A 86 11.83 -7.83 -8.94
C ALA A 86 11.02 -8.99 -9.53
N GLY A 87 9.67 -8.89 -9.57
CA GLY A 87 8.80 -9.85 -10.25
C GLY A 87 8.86 -11.29 -9.71
N SER A 88 9.45 -11.50 -8.53
CA SER A 88 9.67 -12.81 -7.92
C SER A 88 8.91 -12.93 -6.60
N ASP A 89 8.23 -14.06 -6.41
CA ASP A 89 7.48 -14.37 -5.19
C ASP A 89 8.37 -14.30 -3.94
N GLY A 90 9.62 -14.75 -4.04
CA GLY A 90 10.60 -14.68 -2.95
C GLY A 90 10.99 -13.25 -2.57
N ALA A 91 11.14 -12.36 -3.57
CA ALA A 91 11.45 -10.94 -3.32
C ALA A 91 10.25 -10.24 -2.67
N ALA A 92 9.04 -10.50 -3.16
CA ALA A 92 7.81 -10.00 -2.57
C ALA A 92 7.63 -10.49 -1.12
N ALA A 93 7.85 -11.78 -0.86
CA ALA A 93 7.77 -12.36 0.48
C ALA A 93 8.84 -11.79 1.44
N ALA A 94 10.06 -11.56 0.96
CA ALA A 94 11.13 -10.96 1.77
C ALA A 94 10.79 -9.53 2.19
N GLN A 95 10.33 -8.70 1.24
CA GLN A 95 9.91 -7.33 1.53
C GLN A 95 8.65 -7.30 2.42
N ALA A 96 7.68 -8.18 2.18
CA ALA A 96 6.52 -8.33 3.05
C ALA A 96 6.93 -8.67 4.49
N ALA A 97 7.92 -9.55 4.68
CA ALA A 97 8.42 -9.88 6.00
C ALA A 97 9.11 -8.70 6.70
N ALA A 98 9.79 -7.83 5.96
CA ALA A 98 10.36 -6.58 6.50
C ALA A 98 9.26 -5.60 6.93
N PHE A 99 8.26 -5.37 6.07
CA PHE A 99 7.11 -4.53 6.42
C PHE A 99 6.33 -5.08 7.62
N ARG A 100 6.12 -6.40 7.69
CA ARG A 100 5.49 -7.04 8.85
C ARG A 100 6.22 -6.74 10.16
N LYS A 101 7.56 -6.86 10.18
CA LYS A 101 8.35 -6.51 11.38
C LYS A 101 8.12 -5.07 11.80
N ALA A 102 8.10 -4.13 10.85
CA ALA A 102 7.83 -2.72 11.14
C ALA A 102 6.39 -2.49 11.64
N ASN A 103 5.41 -3.14 11.02
CA ASN A 103 4.00 -3.09 11.41
C ASN A 103 3.82 -3.58 12.86
N GLU A 104 4.48 -4.68 13.23
CA GLU A 104 4.48 -5.25 14.58
C GLU A 104 5.31 -4.47 15.60
N GLY A 105 6.06 -3.44 15.19
CA GLY A 105 6.97 -2.69 16.06
C GLY A 105 8.21 -3.49 16.48
N LYS A 106 8.62 -4.46 15.67
CA LYS A 106 9.79 -5.34 15.86
C LYS A 106 10.88 -5.11 14.82
N ALA A 107 10.82 -4.00 14.08
CA ALA A 107 11.85 -3.62 13.11
C ALA A 107 12.97 -2.81 13.79
#